data_AF-A0A929JZ13-F1
#
_entry.id   AF-A0A929JZ13-F1
#
_cell.length_a   1.000
_cell.length_b   1.000
_cell.length_c   1.000
_cell.angle_alpha   90.00
_cell.angle_beta   90.00
_cell.angle_gamma   90.00
#
_symmetry.space_group_name_H-M   'P 1'
#
loop_
_entity.id
_entity.type
_entity.pdbx_description
1 polymer ?
#
loop_
_entity_poly.entity_id
_entity_poly.type
_entity_poly.pdbx_seq_one_letter_code
_entity_poly.pdbx_strand_id
1 'polypeptide(L)'
;MKRKIYLLATTMMLTLAAFTSNAATYNDDKNDGVNKEAIANMSEEQKQARVEEIKLRVAEIKAMDKSEMNKAERKELKNELKGLKKEAQAMGGGGIYLSVGAIIIIILVLILIL
;
A
#
# COMPACT_ATOMS: atom_id res chain seq x y z
N MET A 1 -40.27 -5.40 -50.75
CA MET A 1 -39.78 -4.21 -50.01
C MET A 1 -39.75 -4.44 -48.50
N LYS A 2 -40.83 -4.93 -47.89
CA LYS A 2 -40.92 -5.21 -46.44
C LYS A 2 -39.80 -6.11 -45.90
N ARG A 3 -39.41 -7.18 -46.61
CA ARG A 3 -38.31 -8.07 -46.21
C ARG A 3 -36.93 -7.37 -46.16
N LYS A 4 -36.65 -6.44 -47.07
CA LYS A 4 -35.40 -5.65 -47.07
C LYS A 4 -35.41 -4.63 -45.93
N ILE A 5 -36.58 -4.07 -45.61
CA ILE A 5 -36.78 -3.16 -44.48
C ILE A 5 -36.56 -3.91 -43.15
N TYR A 6 -37.09 -5.12 -43.00
CA TYR A 6 -36.84 -5.94 -41.81
C TYR A 6 -35.37 -6.32 -41.67
N LEU A 7 -34.71 -6.71 -42.78
CA LEU A 7 -33.28 -7.03 -42.78
C LEU A 7 -32.41 -5.85 -42.33
N LEU A 8 -32.74 -4.64 -42.80
CA LEU A 8 -32.03 -3.40 -42.45
C LEU A 8 -32.31 -2.95 -41.01
N ALA A 9 -33.52 -3.17 -40.51
CA ALA A 9 -33.86 -2.93 -39.10
C ALA A 9 -33.11 -3.89 -38.16
N THR A 10 -33.00 -5.18 -38.53
CA THR A 10 -32.31 -6.17 -37.71
C THR A 10 -30.79 -5.93 -37.65
N THR A 11 -30.15 -5.55 -38.76
CA THR A 11 -28.72 -5.20 -38.76
C THR A 11 -28.44 -3.92 -37.97
N MET A 12 -29.33 -2.93 -38.02
CA MET A 12 -29.19 -1.71 -37.23
C MET A 12 -29.34 -1.96 -35.72
N MET A 13 -30.19 -2.92 -35.31
CA MET A 13 -30.35 -3.27 -33.89
C MET A 13 -29.16 -4.06 -33.35
N LEU A 14 -28.50 -4.86 -34.20
CA LEU A 14 -27.34 -5.67 -33.82
C LEU A 14 -26.07 -4.82 -33.59
N THR A 15 -25.92 -3.70 -34.30
CA THR A 15 -24.75 -2.82 -34.15
C THR A 15 -24.80 -1.96 -32.89
N LEU A 16 -25.98 -1.63 -32.35
CA LEU A 16 -26.10 -0.93 -31.08
C LEU A 16 -25.67 -1.79 -29.87
N ALA A 17 -25.80 -3.12 -29.96
CA ALA A 17 -25.41 -4.03 -28.88
C ALA A 17 -23.89 -4.26 -28.78
N ALA A 18 -23.11 -3.87 -29.79
CA ALA A 18 -21.67 -4.12 -29.86
C ALA A 18 -20.79 -3.06 -29.16
N PHE A 19 -21.37 -1.97 -28.67
CA PHE A 19 -20.64 -0.86 -28.01
C PHE A 19 -20.77 -0.85 -26.48
N THR A 20 -20.81 -2.01 -25.82
CA THR A 20 -20.65 -2.10 -24.36
C THR A 20 -19.17 -2.09 -23.98
N SER A 21 -18.52 -0.95 -24.20
CA SER A 21 -17.21 -0.69 -23.62
C SER A 21 -17.36 -0.54 -22.10
N ASN A 22 -17.06 -1.60 -21.35
CA ASN A 22 -16.82 -1.50 -19.92
C ASN A 22 -15.52 -0.72 -19.72
N ALA A 23 -15.62 0.58 -19.45
CA ALA A 23 -14.51 1.32 -18.89
C ALA A 23 -14.21 0.69 -17.52
N ALA A 24 -13.02 0.10 -17.37
CA ALA A 24 -12.53 -0.27 -16.05
C ALA A 24 -12.52 1.03 -15.24
N THR A 25 -13.38 1.11 -14.23
CA THR A 25 -13.22 2.12 -13.20
C THR A 25 -11.83 1.86 -12.63
N TYR A 26 -10.90 2.78 -12.89
CA TYR A 26 -9.71 2.86 -12.06
C TYR A 26 -10.26 3.21 -10.70
N ASN A 27 -10.46 2.18 -9.89
CA ASN A 27 -10.75 2.35 -8.49
C ASN A 27 -9.49 3.03 -7.94
N ASP A 28 -9.48 4.36 -7.93
CA ASP A 28 -8.78 5.14 -6.91
C ASP A 28 -9.49 4.92 -5.57
N ASP A 29 -9.81 3.65 -5.28
CA ASP A 29 -9.90 3.20 -3.93
C ASP A 29 -8.48 3.32 -3.43
N LYS A 30 -8.23 4.43 -2.76
CA LYS A 30 -7.10 4.63 -1.87
C LYS A 30 -7.23 3.64 -0.71
N ASN A 31 -7.40 2.36 -1.01
CA ASN A 31 -6.97 1.28 -0.17
C ASN A 31 -5.45 1.35 -0.20
N ASP A 32 -4.97 2.21 0.68
CA ASP A 32 -3.63 2.75 0.76
C ASP A 32 -2.66 1.69 1.26
N GLY A 33 -2.62 0.50 0.65
CA GLY A 33 -1.73 -0.64 0.95
C GLY A 33 -1.70 -1.15 2.39
N VAL A 34 -2.39 -0.47 3.30
CA VAL A 34 -2.27 -0.60 4.74
C VAL A 34 -3.65 -1.02 5.21
N ASN A 35 -3.80 -2.33 5.35
CA ASN A 35 -5.01 -2.92 5.89
C ASN A 35 -5.05 -2.65 7.40
N LYS A 36 -5.61 -1.51 7.78
CA LYS A 36 -5.64 -1.01 9.17
C LYS A 36 -6.28 -2.02 10.13
N GLU A 37 -7.26 -2.79 9.65
CA GLU A 37 -7.89 -3.87 10.41
C GLU A 37 -6.91 -5.01 10.69
N ALA A 38 -6.08 -5.38 9.71
CA ALA A 38 -5.03 -6.37 9.91
C ALA A 38 -3.99 -5.90 10.94
N ILE A 39 -3.58 -4.62 10.87
CA ILE A 39 -2.60 -4.02 11.81
C ILE A 39 -3.18 -3.91 13.23
N ALA A 40 -4.47 -3.60 13.37
CA ALA A 40 -5.14 -3.53 14.66
C ALA A 40 -5.21 -4.90 15.36
N ASN A 41 -5.26 -5.99 14.59
CA ASN A 41 -5.29 -7.36 15.09
C ASN A 41 -3.89 -7.98 15.32
N MET A 42 -2.80 -7.26 15.00
CA MET A 42 -1.44 -7.72 15.28
C MET A 42 -1.07 -7.56 16.76
N SER A 43 -0.40 -8.55 17.32
CA SER A 43 0.29 -8.42 18.62
C SER A 43 1.46 -7.42 18.53
N GLU A 44 1.90 -6.89 19.67
CA GLU A 44 3.03 -5.96 19.72
C GLU A 44 4.34 -6.58 19.20
N GLU A 45 4.54 -7.88 19.43
CA GLU A 45 5.70 -8.63 18.92
C GLU A 45 5.69 -8.70 17.38
N GLN A 46 4.52 -8.93 16.78
CA GLN A 46 4.36 -8.95 15.33
C GLN A 46 4.55 -7.56 14.73
N LYS A 47 4.05 -6.50 15.39
CA LYS A 47 4.30 -5.12 14.96
C LYS A 47 5.78 -4.79 15.00
N GLN A 48 6.48 -5.18 16.07
CA GLN A 48 7.92 -4.96 16.19
C GLN A 48 8.72 -5.69 15.10
N ALA A 49 8.42 -6.97 14.87
CA ALA A 49 9.06 -7.76 13.82
C ALA A 49 8.85 -7.12 12.43
N ARG A 50 7.64 -6.64 12.16
CA ARG A 50 7.31 -5.97 10.90
C ARG A 50 8.01 -4.62 10.74
N VAL A 51 8.14 -3.85 11.82
CA VAL A 51 8.91 -2.60 11.82
C VAL A 51 10.39 -2.85 11.54
N GLU A 52 10.99 -3.91 12.08
CA GLU A 52 12.38 -4.28 11.77
C GLU A 52 12.55 -4.71 10.30
N GLU A 53 11.61 -5.48 9.75
CA GLU A 53 11.60 -5.82 8.32
C GLU A 53 11.54 -4.57 7.42
N ILE A 54 10.66 -3.61 7.78
CA ILE A 54 10.57 -2.32 7.09
C ILE A 54 11.90 -1.57 7.13
N LYS A 55 12.57 -1.52 8.28
CA LYS A 55 13.89 -0.86 8.42
C LYS A 55 14.93 -1.50 7.52
N LEU A 56 14.99 -2.82 7.48
CA LEU A 56 15.93 -3.57 6.63
C LEU A 56 15.70 -3.27 5.15
N ARG A 57 14.45 -3.30 4.69
CA ARG A 57 14.10 -3.01 3.30
C ARG A 57 14.43 -1.57 2.91
N VAL A 58 14.16 -0.61 3.79
CA VAL A 58 14.53 0.80 3.57
C VAL A 58 16.05 0.95 3.45
N ALA A 59 16.82 0.27 4.30
CA ALA A 59 18.28 0.31 4.24
C ALA A 59 18.81 -0.29 2.93
N GLU A 60 18.25 -1.41 2.47
CA GLU A 60 18.57 -2.03 1.19
C GLU A 60 18.30 -1.09 0.02
N ILE A 61 17.08 -0.50 -0.04
CA ILE A 61 16.72 0.47 -1.08
C ILE A 61 17.66 1.68 -1.06
N LYS A 62 18.09 2.13 0.13
CA LYS A 62 19.00 3.28 0.27
C LYS A 62 20.42 2.95 -0.18
N ALA A 63 20.88 1.71 0.01
CA ALA A 63 22.22 1.26 -0.37
C ALA A 63 22.34 0.88 -1.85
N MET A 64 21.22 0.61 -2.53
CA MET A 64 21.17 0.26 -3.94
C MET A 64 21.65 1.41 -4.84
N ASP A 65 22.55 1.09 -5.79
CA ASP A 65 22.93 1.99 -6.87
C ASP A 65 21.76 2.20 -7.86
N LYS A 66 21.51 3.46 -8.22
CA LYS A 66 20.34 3.88 -9.01
C LYS A 66 20.74 4.61 -10.29
N SER A 67 22.03 4.66 -10.63
CA SER A 67 22.53 5.37 -11.80
C SER A 67 21.88 4.85 -13.09
N GLU A 68 21.83 3.53 -13.22
CA GLU A 68 21.36 2.83 -14.43
C GLU A 68 19.84 2.68 -14.50
N MET A 69 19.12 3.03 -13.43
CA MET A 69 17.67 2.88 -13.41
C MET A 69 17.00 3.84 -14.39
N ASN A 70 15.87 3.43 -14.95
CA ASN A 70 15.01 4.31 -15.73
C ASN A 70 14.03 5.09 -14.82
N LYS A 71 13.25 6.01 -15.41
CA LYS A 71 12.29 6.84 -14.64
C LYS A 71 11.17 6.02 -13.99
N ALA A 72 10.73 4.93 -14.64
CA ALA A 72 9.65 4.08 -14.12
C ALA A 72 10.13 3.29 -12.91
N GLU A 73 11.30 2.65 -12.98
CA GLU A 73 11.88 1.87 -11.88
C GLU A 73 12.17 2.77 -10.66
N ARG A 74 12.69 3.98 -10.88
CA ARG A 74 12.87 4.96 -9.79
C ARG A 74 11.54 5.37 -9.15
N LYS A 75 10.47 5.46 -9.94
CA LYS A 75 9.12 5.77 -9.44
C LYS A 75 8.57 4.61 -8.62
N GLU A 76 8.82 3.37 -9.02
CA GLU A 76 8.44 2.17 -8.26
C GLU A 76 9.11 2.13 -6.90
N LEU A 77 10.44 2.32 -6.81
CA LEU A 77 11.13 2.38 -5.52
C LEU A 77 10.61 3.52 -4.63
N LYS A 78 10.27 4.67 -5.22
CA LYS A 78 9.68 5.79 -4.48
C LYS A 78 8.29 5.45 -3.94
N ASN A 79 7.50 4.70 -4.70
CA ASN A 79 6.17 4.24 -4.28
C ASN A 79 6.29 3.19 -3.18
N GLU A 80 7.23 2.26 -3.31
CA GLU A 80 7.55 1.26 -2.28
C GLU A 80 7.95 1.94 -0.97
N LEU A 81 8.92 2.86 -0.99
CA LEU A 81 9.32 3.63 0.19
C LEU A 81 8.17 4.40 0.84
N LYS A 82 7.25 4.94 0.04
CA LYS A 82 6.04 5.60 0.55
C LYS A 82 5.09 4.61 1.22
N GLY A 83 4.92 3.43 0.66
CA GLY A 83 4.12 2.34 1.25
C GLY A 83 4.69 1.91 2.60
N LEU A 84 5.98 1.59 2.64
CA LEU A 84 6.71 1.21 3.86
C LEU A 84 6.60 2.28 4.96
N LYS A 85 6.70 3.57 4.59
CA LYS A 85 6.49 4.68 5.52
C LYS A 85 5.09 4.69 6.11
N LYS A 86 4.06 4.56 5.28
CA LYS A 86 2.66 4.56 5.74
C LYS A 86 2.36 3.38 6.64
N GLU A 87 2.90 2.21 6.30
CA GLU A 87 2.77 1.00 7.09
C GLU A 87 3.41 1.17 8.48
N ALA A 88 4.65 1.67 8.54
CA ALA A 88 5.32 1.96 9.82
C ALA A 88 4.55 3.01 10.65
N GLN A 89 3.99 4.05 10.02
CA GLN A 89 3.16 5.04 10.70
C GLN A 89 1.87 4.44 11.26
N ALA A 90 1.22 3.55 10.50
CA ALA A 90 -0.02 2.88 10.91
C ALA A 90 0.20 1.86 12.03
N MET A 91 1.38 1.26 12.12
CA MET A 91 1.77 0.41 13.24
C MET A 91 1.96 1.19 14.55
N GLY A 92 1.98 2.54 14.46
CA GLY A 92 2.09 3.51 15.53
C GLY A 92 3.44 4.25 15.58
N GLY A 93 4.27 4.12 14.53
CA GLY A 93 5.62 4.69 14.32
C GLY A 93 5.81 6.21 14.51
N GLY A 94 4.78 6.94 14.94
CA GLY A 94 4.85 8.35 15.34
C GLY A 94 4.90 8.59 16.85
N GLY A 95 4.71 7.56 17.68
CA GLY A 95 4.90 7.59 19.13
C GLY A 95 6.23 6.95 19.51
N ILE A 96 6.84 7.43 20.59
CA ILE A 96 8.09 6.86 21.15
C ILE A 96 7.83 5.38 21.51
N TYR A 97 8.34 4.45 20.69
CA TYR A 97 8.47 3.06 21.11
C TYR A 97 9.65 2.97 22.04
N LEU A 98 9.39 2.99 23.33
CA LEU A 98 10.37 2.54 24.30
C LEU A 98 10.57 1.05 24.05
N SER A 99 11.76 0.67 23.59
CA SER A 99 12.16 -0.74 23.59
C SER A 99 11.99 -1.32 24.99
N VAL A 100 11.85 -2.64 25.12
CA VAL A 100 11.81 -3.29 26.44
C VAL A 100 12.99 -2.83 27.31
N GLY A 101 14.18 -2.66 26.73
CA GLY A 101 15.33 -2.08 27.43
C GLY A 101 15.13 -0.64 27.89
N ALA A 102 14.52 0.21 27.07
CA ALA A 102 14.23 1.60 27.45
C ALA A 102 13.12 1.70 28.52
N ILE A 103 12.11 0.82 28.49
CA ILE A 103 11.11 0.69 29.57
C ILE A 103 11.79 0.26 30.87
N ILE A 104 12.67 -0.74 30.82
CA ILE A 104 13.44 -1.21 31.99
C ILE A 104 14.28 -0.06 32.57
N ILE A 105 14.99 0.70 31.72
CA ILE A 105 15.80 1.85 32.17
C ILE A 105 14.92 2.90 32.86
N ILE A 106 13.75 3.23 32.31
CA ILE A 106 12.84 4.20 32.94
C ILE A 106 12.34 3.69 34.30
N ILE A 107 11.94 2.42 34.39
CA ILE A 107 11.52 1.81 35.66
C ILE A 107 12.65 1.85 36.70
N LEU A 108 13.89 1.51 36.29
CA LEU A 108 15.05 1.57 37.17
C LEU A 108 15.33 3.00 37.66
N VAL A 109 15.22 4.00 36.78
CA VAL A 109 15.41 5.42 37.14
C VAL A 109 14.33 5.89 38.11
N LEU A 110 13.07 5.49 37.92
CA LEU A 110 11.99 5.82 38.85
C LEU A 110 12.20 5.22 40.25
N ILE A 111 12.71 3.99 40.33
CA ILE A 111 13.06 3.34 41.61
C ILE A 111 14.22 4.04 42.32
N LEU A 112 15.18 4.60 41.57
CA LEU A 112 16.33 5.29 42.15
C LEU A 112 16.01 6.72 42.63
N ILE A 113 14.99 7.35 42.03
CA ILE A 113 14.60 8.74 42.33
C ILE A 113 13.50 8.81 43.42
N LEU A 114 12.65 7.78 43.51
CA LEU A 114 11.62 7.66 44.56
C LEU A 114 12.22 7.17 45.87
#